data_AF-A0A5J4RB41-F1
#
_entry.id   AF-A0A5J4RB41-F1
#
_cell.length_a   1.000
_cell.length_b   1.000
_cell.length_c   1.000
_cell.angle_alpha   90.00
_cell.angle_beta   90.00
_cell.angle_gamma   90.00
#
_symmetry.space_group_name_H-M   'P 1'
#
loop_
_entity.id
_entity.type
_entity.pdbx_description
1 polymer ?
#
loop_
_entity_poly.entity_id
_entity_poly.type
_entity_poly.pdbx_seq_one_letter_code
_entity_poly.pdbx_strand_id
1 'polypeptide(L)'
;MNKSSKYVIRIPKLLQSLIALATFRLGTHLREQTDLLRLEVRRQSRECLRYIQVYGDEQDQQELVNNGYRRVIFLSFCTAGGIGEEQDVEIWNGLWQISVFLRKLLE
;
A
#
# COMPACT_ATOMS: atom_id res chain seq x y z
N MET A 1 -8.42 -3.96 -13.23
CA MET A 1 -7.31 -3.00 -13.07
C MET A 1 -7.58 -1.74 -13.89
N ASN A 2 -7.47 -0.54 -13.30
CA ASN A 2 -7.55 0.71 -14.06
C ASN A 2 -6.29 0.83 -14.97
N LYS A 3 -6.43 1.39 -16.17
CA LYS A 3 -5.31 1.52 -17.13
C LYS A 3 -4.09 2.22 -16.50
N SER A 4 -4.33 3.22 -15.65
CA SER A 4 -3.28 3.98 -14.97
C SER A 4 -2.45 3.12 -14.00
N SER A 5 -3.06 2.22 -13.22
CA SER A 5 -2.33 1.34 -12.29
C SER A 5 -1.40 0.37 -13.03
N LYS A 6 -1.77 -0.07 -14.24
CA LYS A 6 -0.94 -0.91 -15.10
C LYS A 6 0.30 -0.18 -15.65
N TYR A 7 0.23 1.15 -15.80
CA TYR A 7 1.39 1.95 -16.18
C TYR A 7 2.33 2.20 -15.00
N VAL A 8 1.76 2.43 -13.80
CA VAL A 8 2.52 2.69 -12.57
C VAL A 8 3.50 1.55 -12.25
N ILE A 9 3.07 0.30 -12.38
CA ILE A 9 3.92 -0.86 -12.10
C ILE A 9 5.09 -1.01 -13.09
N ARG A 10 4.89 -0.62 -14.36
CA ARG A 10 5.92 -0.74 -15.41
C ARG A 10 7.06 0.26 -15.27
N ILE A 11 6.95 1.23 -14.38
CA ILE A 11 7.96 2.26 -14.14
C ILE A 11 8.48 2.07 -12.71
N PRO A 12 9.61 1.35 -12.51
CA PRO A 12 10.09 0.99 -11.16
C PRO A 12 10.25 2.20 -10.22
N LYS A 13 10.76 3.32 -10.71
CA LYS A 13 10.91 4.57 -9.93
C LYS A 13 9.58 5.17 -9.46
N LEU A 14 8.53 5.03 -10.27
CA LEU A 14 7.19 5.50 -9.94
C LEU A 14 6.55 4.58 -8.91
N LEU A 15 6.71 3.26 -9.08
CA LEU A 15 6.28 2.27 -8.11
C LEU A 15 6.96 2.48 -6.74
N GLN A 16 8.28 2.70 -6.73
CA GLN A 16 9.03 3.01 -5.50
C GLN A 16 8.54 4.28 -4.81
N SER A 17 8.29 5.34 -5.59
CA SER A 17 7.71 6.58 -5.06
C SER A 17 6.34 6.32 -4.42
N LEU A 18 5.50 5.51 -5.07
CA LEU A 18 4.17 5.16 -4.55
C LEU A 18 4.26 4.36 -3.25
N ILE A 19 5.20 3.41 -3.16
CA ILE A 19 5.47 2.64 -1.95
C ILE A 19 5.91 3.57 -0.82
N ALA A 20 6.82 4.51 -1.10
CA ALA A 20 7.28 5.49 -0.13
C ALA A 20 6.13 6.37 0.39
N LEU A 21 5.23 6.83 -0.49
CA LEU A 21 4.06 7.63 -0.12
C LEU A 21 3.06 6.83 0.72
N ALA A 22 2.81 5.56 0.37
CA ALA A 22 1.90 4.68 1.12
C ALA A 22 2.39 4.36 2.55
N THR A 23 3.71 4.43 2.75
CA THR A 23 4.40 4.01 3.98
C THR A 23 4.95 5.19 4.78
N PHE A 24 4.80 6.41 4.26
CA PHE A 24 5.13 7.65 4.94
C PHE A 24 4.41 7.73 6.29
N ARG A 25 5.18 7.94 7.36
CA ARG A 25 4.66 8.12 8.72
C ARG A 25 4.36 9.60 8.93
N LEU A 26 3.13 9.89 9.30
CA LEU A 26 2.75 11.22 9.76
C LEU A 26 3.18 11.39 11.22
N GLY A 27 3.69 12.58 11.55
CA GLY A 27 3.96 12.95 12.93
C GLY A 27 2.66 13.08 13.74
N THR A 28 2.78 13.06 15.07
CA THR A 28 1.65 13.14 16.01
C THR A 28 0.97 14.51 16.07
N HIS A 29 1.52 15.52 15.40
CA HIS A 29 0.95 16.87 15.32
C HIS A 29 0.27 17.08 13.98
N LEU A 30 -0.87 16.41 13.79
CA LEU A 30 -1.79 16.63 12.67
C LEU A 30 -2.61 17.90 12.98
N ARG A 31 -2.15 19.08 12.56
CA ARG A 31 -2.86 20.35 12.84
C ARG A 31 -2.97 21.29 11.64
N GLU A 32 -2.38 20.93 10.49
CA GLU A 32 -2.37 21.80 9.31
C GLU A 32 -3.13 21.17 8.12
N GLN A 33 -3.68 22.00 7.22
CA GLN A 33 -4.29 21.51 5.97
C GLN A 33 -3.34 20.61 5.15
N THR A 34 -2.04 20.82 5.29
CA THR A 34 -1.02 20.00 4.65
C THR A 34 -1.02 18.55 5.17
N ASP A 35 -1.42 18.32 6.42
CA ASP A 35 -1.53 16.97 6.99
C ASP A 35 -2.71 16.18 6.42
N LEU A 36 -3.84 16.86 6.18
CA LEU A 36 -4.99 16.25 5.48
C LEU A 36 -4.65 15.87 4.04
N LEU A 37 -3.91 16.73 3.33
CA LEU A 37 -3.44 16.41 1.98
C LEU A 37 -2.47 15.21 2.00
N ARG A 38 -1.57 15.14 2.98
CA ARG A 38 -0.65 14.00 3.13
C ARG A 38 -1.40 12.70 3.45
N LEU A 39 -2.45 12.75 4.28
CA LEU A 39 -3.34 11.61 4.54
C LEU A 39 -4.01 11.12 3.26
N GLU A 40 -4.59 12.04 2.49
CA GLU A 40 -5.27 11.68 1.24
C GLU A 40 -4.29 11.10 0.20
N VAL A 41 -3.10 11.68 0.05
CA VAL A 41 -2.06 11.15 -0.84
C VAL A 41 -1.63 9.75 -0.41
N ARG A 42 -1.46 9.51 0.89
CA ARG A 42 -1.13 8.19 1.44
C ARG A 42 -2.23 7.18 1.16
N ARG A 43 -3.49 7.55 1.40
CA ARG A 43 -4.68 6.72 1.14
C ARG A 43 -4.78 6.34 -0.34
N GLN A 44 -4.69 7.31 -1.24
CA GLN A 44 -4.71 7.09 -2.69
C GLN A 44 -3.55 6.20 -3.16
N SER A 45 -2.37 6.38 -2.57
CA SER A 45 -1.20 5.56 -2.88
C SER A 45 -1.41 4.10 -2.46
N ARG A 46 -1.97 3.87 -1.27
CA ARG A 46 -2.34 2.54 -0.76
C ARG A 46 -3.39 1.88 -1.65
N GLU A 47 -4.44 2.60 -2.01
CA GLU A 47 -5.51 2.09 -2.87
C GLU A 47 -4.98 1.70 -4.24
N CYS A 48 -4.12 2.52 -4.85
CA CYS A 48 -3.48 2.20 -6.13
C CYS A 48 -2.66 0.89 -6.04
N LEU A 49 -1.84 0.75 -4.99
CA LEU A 49 -1.06 -0.45 -4.78
C LEU A 49 -1.92 -1.69 -4.47
N ARG A 50 -3.04 -1.52 -3.76
CA ARG A 50 -4.05 -2.58 -3.57
C ARG A 50 -4.65 -3.03 -4.90
N TYR A 51 -4.98 -2.09 -5.79
CA TYR A 51 -5.47 -2.43 -7.13
C TYR A 51 -4.43 -3.24 -7.93
N ILE A 52 -3.16 -2.88 -7.83
CA ILE A 52 -2.07 -3.63 -8.45
C ILE A 52 -1.97 -5.03 -7.82
N GLN A 53 -2.08 -5.14 -6.50
CA GLN A 53 -2.02 -6.43 -5.82
C GLN A 53 -3.21 -7.36 -6.13
N VAL A 54 -4.42 -6.82 -6.27
CA VAL A 54 -5.63 -7.63 -6.54
C VAL A 54 -5.71 -8.05 -8.00
N TYR A 55 -5.36 -7.14 -8.92
CA TYR A 55 -5.65 -7.31 -10.35
C TYR A 55 -4.40 -7.39 -11.24
N GLY A 56 -3.20 -7.26 -10.67
CA GLY A 56 -1.94 -7.43 -11.38
C GLY A 56 -1.69 -8.89 -11.73
N ASP A 57 -1.05 -9.11 -12.87
CA ASP A 57 -0.61 -10.43 -13.32
C ASP A 57 0.64 -10.92 -12.53
N GLU A 58 1.15 -12.10 -12.85
CA GLU A 58 2.31 -12.67 -12.14
C GLU A 58 3.55 -11.77 -12.18
N GLN A 59 3.78 -11.09 -13.30
CA GLN A 59 4.89 -10.17 -13.46
C GLN A 59 4.71 -8.92 -12.59
N ASP A 60 3.49 -8.39 -12.54
CA ASP A 60 3.13 -7.29 -11.64
C ASP A 60 3.33 -7.68 -10.16
N GLN A 61 2.97 -8.91 -9.77
CA GLN A 61 3.20 -9.39 -8.40
C GLN A 61 4.69 -9.53 -8.08
N GLN A 62 5.50 -10.03 -9.03
CA GLN A 62 6.93 -10.18 -8.86
C GLN A 62 7.62 -8.83 -8.63
N GLU A 63 7.22 -7.80 -9.38
CA GLU A 63 7.77 -6.46 -9.24
C GLU A 63 7.44 -5.83 -7.87
N LEU A 64 6.22 -6.07 -7.35
CA LEU A 64 5.85 -5.65 -5.99
C LEU A 64 6.68 -6.34 -4.90
N VAL A 65 7.00 -7.63 -5.08
CA VAL A 65 7.85 -8.38 -4.14
C VAL A 65 9.29 -7.86 -4.20
N ASN A 66 9.84 -7.67 -5.40
CA ASN A 66 11.20 -7.19 -5.62
C ASN A 66 11.43 -5.80 -5.02
N ASN A 67 10.43 -4.92 -5.09
CA ASN A 67 10.49 -3.58 -4.50
C ASN A 67 10.14 -3.58 -2.99
N GLY A 68 9.99 -4.75 -2.37
CA GLY A 68 9.80 -4.91 -0.93
C GLY A 68 8.41 -4.49 -0.43
N TYR A 69 7.47 -4.13 -1.31
CA TYR A 69 6.20 -3.51 -0.94
C TYR A 69 5.41 -4.35 0.07
N ARG A 70 5.29 -5.66 -0.18
CA ARG A 70 4.59 -6.60 0.73
C ARG A 70 5.20 -6.61 2.14
N ARG A 71 6.52 -6.52 2.25
CA ARG A 71 7.22 -6.45 3.53
C ARG A 71 6.97 -5.10 4.22
N VAL A 72 6.99 -4.00 3.47
CA VAL A 72 6.77 -2.67 4.05
C VAL A 72 5.31 -2.50 4.52
N ILE A 73 4.33 -3.02 3.78
CA ILE A 73 2.94 -3.09 4.22
C ILE A 73 2.82 -3.85 5.54
N PHE A 74 3.36 -5.08 5.58
CA PHE A 74 3.30 -5.93 6.75
C PHE A 74 3.90 -5.23 7.99
N LEU A 75 5.09 -4.65 7.85
CA LEU A 75 5.74 -3.91 8.93
C LEU A 75 4.97 -2.65 9.34
N SER A 76 4.38 -1.94 8.37
CA SER A 76 3.56 -0.75 8.65
C SER A 76 2.32 -1.11 9.47
N PHE A 77 1.70 -2.27 9.21
CA PHE A 77 0.57 -2.76 10.02
C PHE A 77 1.01 -3.19 11.42
N CYS A 78 2.10 -3.95 11.54
CA CYS A 78 2.63 -4.37 12.84
C CYS A 78 3.06 -3.20 13.74
N THR A 79 3.30 -2.01 13.15
CA THR A 79 3.69 -0.80 13.88
C THR A 79 2.57 0.24 14.04
N ALA A 80 1.36 -0.01 13.50
CA ALA A 80 0.25 0.93 13.51
C ALA A 80 -0.52 1.03 14.86
N GLY A 81 0.10 0.71 16.00
CA GLY A 81 -0.53 0.73 17.32
C GLY A 81 -0.63 2.10 18.01
N GLY A 82 -0.58 3.21 17.26
CA GLY A 82 -0.64 4.58 17.80
C GLY A 82 -2.00 5.26 17.60
N ILE A 83 -2.50 5.96 18.62
CA ILE A 83 -3.79 6.66 18.66
C ILE A 83 -3.94 7.63 17.47
N GLY A 84 -4.98 7.41 16.66
CA GLY A 84 -5.27 8.13 15.42
C GLY A 84 -6.10 7.24 14.49
N GLU A 85 -7.35 7.01 14.88
CA GLU A 85 -8.36 6.17 14.23
C GLU A 85 -8.60 6.56 12.76
N GLU A 86 -7.97 5.85 11.81
CA GLU A 86 -8.40 5.82 10.40
C GLU A 86 -8.21 4.44 9.73
N GLN A 87 -7.81 3.38 10.46
CA GLN A 87 -7.17 2.22 9.80
C GLN A 87 -7.92 0.89 9.86
N ASP A 88 -9.16 0.78 10.35
CA ASP A 88 -9.84 -0.53 10.37
C ASP A 88 -10.07 -1.11 8.96
N VAL A 89 -10.53 -0.30 8.00
CA VAL A 89 -10.76 -0.75 6.61
C VAL A 89 -9.44 -1.02 5.88
N GLU A 90 -8.41 -0.24 6.15
CA GLU A 90 -7.09 -0.40 5.51
C GLU A 90 -6.32 -1.59 6.08
N ILE A 91 -6.40 -1.82 7.39
CA ILE A 91 -5.89 -3.01 8.08
C ILE A 91 -6.65 -4.22 7.57
N TRP A 92 -7.99 -4.17 7.52
CA TRP A 92 -8.82 -5.26 7.01
C TRP A 92 -8.47 -5.59 5.56
N ASN A 93 -8.34 -4.60 4.69
CA ASN A 93 -7.93 -4.80 3.30
C ASN A 93 -6.53 -5.39 3.21
N GLY A 94 -5.57 -4.89 3.99
CA GLY A 94 -4.22 -5.42 4.03
C GLY A 94 -4.16 -6.88 4.47
N LEU A 95 -4.86 -7.22 5.54
CA LEU A 95 -4.99 -8.58 6.06
C LEU A 95 -5.68 -9.51 5.06
N TRP A 96 -6.73 -9.02 4.39
CA TRP A 96 -7.39 -9.73 3.30
C TRP A 96 -6.43 -10.04 2.15
N GLN A 97 -5.63 -9.06 1.71
CA GLN A 97 -4.63 -9.27 0.66
C GLN A 97 -3.56 -10.29 1.04
N ILE A 98 -3.10 -10.26 2.30
CA ILE A 98 -2.15 -11.24 2.83
C ILE A 98 -2.78 -12.64 2.82
N SER A 99 -4.02 -12.77 3.29
CA SER A 99 -4.77 -14.03 3.30
C SER A 99 -4.92 -14.62 1.89
N VAL A 100 -5.29 -13.80 0.90
CA VAL A 100 -5.39 -14.22 -0.51
C VAL A 100 -4.04 -14.70 -1.05
N PHE A 101 -2.95 -14.01 -0.72
CA PHE A 101 -1.62 -14.44 -1.16
C PHE A 101 -1.16 -15.74 -0.52
N LEU A 102 -1.33 -15.88 0.79
CA LEU A 102 -0.95 -17.09 1.51
C LEU A 102 -1.74 -18.29 0.98
N ARG A 103 -3.03 -18.12 0.68
CA ARG A 103 -3.84 -19.15 0.02
C ARG A 103 -3.25 -19.57 -1.32
N LYS A 104 -2.87 -18.61 -2.17
CA LYS A 104 -2.24 -18.90 -3.48
C LYS A 104 -0.86 -19.57 -3.38
N LEU A 105 -0.16 -19.46 -2.26
CA LEU A 105 1.13 -20.12 -2.04
C LEU A 105 0.98 -21.53 -1.46
N LEU A 106 -0.16 -21.83 -0.83
CA LEU A 106 -0.46 -23.09 -0.16
C LEU A 106 -1.33 -24.03 -1.02
N GLU A 107 -1.76 -23.56 -2.20
CA GLU A 107 -2.35 -24.33 -3.30
C GLU A 107 -1.26 -24.70 -4.31
#